data_AF-A0A176FMS2-F1
#
_entry.id   AF-A0A176FMS2-F1
#
_cell.length_a   1.000
_cell.length_b   1.000
_cell.length_c   1.000
_cell.angle_alpha   90.00
_cell.angle_beta   90.00
_cell.angle_gamma   90.00
#
_symmetry.space_group_name_H-M   'P 1'
#
loop_
_entity.id
_entity.type
_entity.pdbx_description
1 polymer ?
#
loop_
_entity_poly.entity_id
_entity_poly.type
_entity_poly.pdbx_seq_one_letter_code
_entity_poly.pdbx_strand_id
1 'polypeptide(L)'
;MARLPIEARLWKEKAELDYIGPFIKAWAAFNAWFRHETQSRSDRHGLTYVRERANPVRAEILPLLRPVRNDEHGRRIPDTEEAQEFKLLVAELHSRLEAYRIEVFEDERLNQISFRSVCLNRGVNLPQTRPYNRHVYTVTKAHGQWSSEVRRDNGQVRFVLQQDNYDLQGLIEHHDFINSLSPVQQDQLRNLYQQCNPRPLSDLTAGGDRPIQAGDIAFHCQDTDLFCGLIEVIYSMRNALLHGELQPEEQAFRAYEPAYRIVMKFLDCVR
;
A
#
# COMPACT_ATOMS: atom_id res chain seq x y z
N MET A 1 19.20 38.82 -11.51
CA MET A 1 19.02 37.37 -11.78
C MET A 1 19.19 37.13 -13.27
N ALA A 2 20.31 36.53 -13.68
CA ALA A 2 20.57 36.23 -15.08
C ALA A 2 19.57 35.16 -15.55
N ARG A 3 18.67 35.54 -16.47
CA ARG A 3 17.80 34.61 -17.19
C ARG A 3 18.69 33.80 -18.13
N LEU A 4 18.57 32.47 -18.11
CA LEU A 4 19.27 31.55 -19.01
C LEU A 4 19.13 32.03 -20.48
N PRO A 5 20.20 31.98 -21.30
CA PRO A 5 20.11 32.19 -22.74
C PRO A 5 19.06 31.26 -23.37
N ILE A 6 18.44 31.69 -24.48
CA ILE A 6 17.34 30.93 -25.12
C ILE A 6 17.81 29.54 -25.52
N GLU A 7 19.03 29.43 -26.05
CA GLU A 7 19.66 28.17 -26.45
C GLU A 7 19.84 27.25 -25.25
N ALA A 8 20.28 27.79 -24.11
CA ALA A 8 20.45 27.02 -22.88
C ALA A 8 19.11 26.52 -22.33
N ARG A 9 18.04 27.32 -22.45
CA ARG A 9 16.67 26.89 -22.10
C ARG A 9 16.18 25.76 -23.01
N LEU A 10 16.35 25.90 -24.33
CA LEU A 10 15.94 24.87 -25.30
C LEU A 10 16.71 23.55 -25.11
N TRP A 11 18.01 23.63 -24.83
CA TRP A 11 18.80 22.43 -24.50
C TRP A 11 18.36 21.80 -23.18
N LYS A 12 18.05 22.62 -22.17
CA LYS A 12 17.50 22.13 -20.89
C LYS A 12 16.18 21.40 -21.11
N GLU A 13 15.22 22.00 -21.83
CA GLU A 13 13.92 21.39 -22.13
C GLU A 13 14.05 20.07 -22.90
N LYS A 14 15.04 19.95 -23.80
CA LYS A 14 15.32 18.71 -24.53
C LYS A 14 16.07 17.64 -23.71
N ALA A 15 16.77 18.05 -22.67
CA ALA A 15 17.52 17.14 -21.80
C ALA A 15 16.65 16.52 -20.70
N GLU A 16 15.50 17.14 -20.40
CA GLU A 16 14.52 16.57 -19.47
C GLU A 16 13.92 15.28 -20.06
N LEU A 17 14.17 14.16 -19.38
CA LEU A 17 13.64 12.85 -19.74
C LEU A 17 12.31 12.63 -19.04
N ASP A 18 11.27 12.35 -19.83
CA ASP A 18 10.02 11.81 -19.30
C ASP A 18 10.15 10.30 -19.10
N TYR A 19 10.06 9.88 -17.83
CA TYR A 19 10.16 8.48 -17.44
C TYR A 19 8.85 7.70 -17.58
N ILE A 20 7.72 8.32 -17.96
CA ILE A 20 6.45 7.63 -18.18
C ILE A 20 6.60 6.54 -19.26
N GLY A 21 7.13 6.88 -20.42
CA GLY A 21 7.32 5.93 -21.52
C GLY A 21 8.20 4.73 -21.13
N PRO A 22 9.41 4.96 -20.59
CA PRO A 22 10.26 3.91 -20.02
C PRO A 22 9.57 3.09 -18.92
N PHE A 23 8.87 3.73 -17.99
CA PHE A 23 8.13 3.08 -16.91
C PHE A 23 7.08 2.11 -17.43
N ILE A 24 6.23 2.53 -18.37
CA ILE A 24 5.18 1.68 -18.94
C ILE A 24 5.78 0.47 -19.67
N LYS A 25 6.89 0.65 -20.38
CA LYS A 25 7.60 -0.46 -21.05
C LYS A 25 8.20 -1.45 -20.04
N ALA A 26 8.85 -0.94 -18.99
CA ALA A 26 9.39 -1.77 -17.92
C ALA A 26 8.28 -2.54 -17.19
N TRP A 27 7.18 -1.87 -16.84
CA TRP A 27 6.02 -2.52 -16.25
C TRP A 27 5.41 -3.57 -17.17
N ALA A 28 5.30 -3.30 -18.48
CA ALA A 28 4.78 -4.28 -19.44
C ALA A 28 5.66 -5.54 -19.50
N ALA A 29 6.98 -5.40 -19.47
CA ALA A 29 7.91 -6.53 -19.38
C ALA A 29 7.75 -7.30 -18.06
N PHE A 30 7.65 -6.59 -16.93
CA PHE A 30 7.45 -7.20 -15.63
C PHE A 30 6.12 -7.96 -15.54
N ASN A 31 5.05 -7.38 -16.10
CA ASN A 31 3.74 -7.98 -16.24
C ASN A 31 3.77 -9.23 -17.14
N ALA A 32 4.48 -9.18 -18.26
CA ALA A 32 4.65 -10.35 -19.13
C ALA A 32 5.36 -11.49 -18.40
N TRP A 33 6.41 -11.19 -17.63
CA TRP A 33 7.14 -12.17 -16.83
C TRP A 33 6.25 -12.85 -15.79
N PHE A 34 5.60 -12.11 -14.88
CA PHE A 34 4.81 -12.79 -13.84
C PHE A 34 3.57 -13.49 -14.40
N ARG A 35 3.02 -13.05 -15.54
CA ARG A 35 1.92 -13.76 -16.22
C ARG A 35 2.39 -15.08 -16.80
N HIS A 36 3.61 -15.11 -17.35
CA HIS A 36 4.25 -16.34 -17.80
C HIS A 36 4.44 -17.32 -16.63
N GLU A 37 4.99 -16.84 -15.50
CA GLU A 37 5.22 -17.69 -14.32
C GLU A 37 3.94 -18.24 -13.69
N THR A 38 2.87 -17.44 -13.69
CA THR A 38 1.60 -17.82 -13.03
C THR A 38 0.59 -18.45 -13.96
N GLN A 39 0.80 -18.43 -15.28
CA GLN A 39 -0.17 -18.82 -16.31
C GLN A 39 -1.55 -18.14 -16.12
N SER A 40 -1.54 -16.93 -15.55
CA SER A 40 -2.74 -16.17 -15.20
C SER A 40 -2.71 -14.80 -15.88
N ARG A 41 -3.87 -14.34 -16.37
CA ARG A 41 -4.03 -12.98 -16.91
C ARG A 41 -4.41 -11.95 -15.84
N SER A 42 -4.69 -12.41 -14.62
CA SER A 42 -5.07 -11.52 -13.51
C SER A 42 -3.82 -10.88 -12.92
N ASP A 43 -3.72 -9.55 -13.04
CA ASP A 43 -2.64 -8.77 -12.41
C ASP A 43 -2.58 -9.07 -10.90
N ARG A 44 -3.73 -9.12 -10.22
CA ARG A 44 -3.78 -9.41 -8.78
C ARG A 44 -3.20 -10.78 -8.43
N HIS A 45 -3.45 -11.80 -9.26
CA HIS A 45 -2.84 -13.11 -9.07
C HIS A 45 -1.32 -13.04 -9.25
N GLY A 46 -0.85 -12.37 -10.30
CA GLY A 46 0.56 -12.15 -10.59
C GLY A 46 1.30 -11.44 -9.44
N LEU A 47 0.76 -10.31 -8.98
CA LEU A 47 1.34 -9.55 -7.87
C LEU A 47 1.30 -10.33 -6.54
N THR A 48 0.28 -11.17 -6.32
CA THR A 48 0.25 -12.08 -5.16
C THR A 48 1.37 -13.11 -5.25
N TYR A 49 1.63 -13.69 -6.43
CA TYR A 49 2.76 -14.59 -6.67
C TYR A 49 4.10 -13.91 -6.35
N VAL A 50 4.34 -12.69 -6.86
CA VAL A 50 5.59 -11.95 -6.62
C VAL A 50 5.80 -11.68 -5.12
N ARG A 51 4.73 -11.31 -4.41
CA ARG A 51 4.80 -10.98 -2.97
C ARG A 51 4.97 -12.20 -2.07
N GLU A 52 4.23 -13.28 -2.32
CA GLU A 52 4.06 -14.34 -1.34
C GLU A 52 4.85 -15.62 -1.67
N ARG A 53 5.11 -15.89 -2.94
CA ARG A 53 5.77 -17.14 -3.37
C ARG A 53 7.25 -16.94 -3.60
N ALA A 54 8.02 -18.03 -3.50
CA ALA A 54 9.42 -18.02 -3.90
C ALA A 54 9.54 -17.70 -5.40
N ASN A 55 10.26 -16.64 -5.71
CA ASN A 55 10.55 -16.18 -7.07
C ASN A 55 11.85 -15.35 -7.04
N PRO A 56 12.55 -15.17 -8.17
CA PRO A 56 13.83 -14.47 -8.22
C PRO A 56 13.78 -13.03 -7.69
N VAL A 57 12.75 -12.27 -8.07
CA VAL A 57 12.56 -10.88 -7.60
C VAL A 57 12.47 -10.82 -6.08
N ARG A 58 11.62 -11.66 -5.48
CA ARG A 58 11.51 -11.72 -4.02
C ARG A 58 12.81 -12.16 -3.36
N ALA A 59 13.49 -13.14 -3.94
CA ALA A 59 14.73 -13.71 -3.38
C ALA A 59 15.88 -12.69 -3.36
N GLU A 60 15.98 -11.84 -4.38
CA GLU A 60 17.06 -10.87 -4.52
C GLU A 60 16.74 -9.52 -3.89
N ILE A 61 15.51 -9.02 -4.04
CA ILE A 61 15.14 -7.69 -3.54
C ILE A 61 14.93 -7.67 -2.02
N LEU A 62 14.32 -8.71 -1.45
CA LEU A 62 13.97 -8.72 -0.03
C LEU A 62 15.21 -8.57 0.88
N PRO A 63 16.35 -9.26 0.64
CA PRO A 63 17.59 -9.03 1.39
C PRO A 63 18.11 -7.59 1.34
N LEU A 64 17.87 -6.84 0.25
CA LEU A 64 18.27 -5.44 0.11
C LEU A 64 17.47 -4.51 1.01
N LEU A 65 16.30 -4.94 1.49
CA LEU A 65 15.41 -4.16 2.35
C LEU A 65 15.55 -4.49 3.84
N ARG A 66 16.56 -5.26 4.24
CA ARG A 66 16.72 -5.66 5.64
C ARG A 66 16.88 -4.46 6.58
N PRO A 67 16.33 -4.54 7.81
CA PRO A 67 16.53 -3.51 8.83
C PRO A 67 18.00 -3.33 9.20
N VAL A 68 18.29 -2.20 9.85
CA VAL A 68 19.65 -1.92 10.36
C VAL A 68 20.12 -3.05 11.27
N ARG A 69 21.33 -3.54 11.01
CA ARG A 69 21.98 -4.58 11.82
C ARG A 69 23.07 -3.96 12.68
N ASN A 70 23.24 -4.50 13.87
CA ASN A 70 24.34 -4.15 14.76
C ASN A 70 25.23 -5.37 14.96
N ASP A 71 26.53 -5.16 15.13
CA ASP A 71 27.48 -6.19 15.55
C ASP A 71 27.32 -6.52 17.05
N GLU A 72 28.10 -7.48 17.54
CA GLU A 72 28.10 -7.90 18.96
C GLU A 72 28.43 -6.77 19.94
N HIS A 73 29.06 -5.69 19.45
CA HIS A 73 29.46 -4.51 20.22
C HIS A 73 28.47 -3.35 20.07
N GLY A 74 27.32 -3.58 19.43
CA GLY A 74 26.28 -2.57 19.22
C GLY A 74 26.59 -1.56 18.11
N ARG A 75 27.65 -1.77 17.30
CA ARG A 75 28.00 -0.89 16.18
C ARG A 75 27.21 -1.26 14.95
N ARG A 76 26.75 -0.26 14.20
CA ARG A 76 25.99 -0.47 12.96
C ARG A 76 26.85 -1.20 11.93
N ILE A 77 26.34 -2.31 11.42
CA ILE A 77 26.90 -3.00 10.25
C ILE A 77 26.40 -2.24 9.02
N PRO A 78 27.29 -1.75 8.15
CA PRO A 78 26.89 -1.07 6.93
C PRO A 78 26.18 -2.04 5.99
N ASP A 79 25.14 -1.54 5.32
CA ASP A 79 24.51 -2.24 4.20
C ASP A 79 25.53 -2.42 3.06
N THR A 80 25.32 -3.42 2.21
CA THR A 80 26.05 -3.53 0.93
C THR A 80 25.76 -2.31 0.06
N GLU A 81 26.66 -1.97 -0.87
CA GLU A 81 26.46 -0.87 -1.82
C GLU A 81 25.13 -0.99 -2.57
N GLU A 82 24.83 -2.18 -3.09
CA GLU A 82 23.57 -2.48 -3.76
C GLU A 82 22.33 -2.24 -2.87
N ALA A 83 22.39 -2.64 -1.59
CA ALA A 83 21.29 -2.42 -0.66
C ALA A 83 21.14 -0.93 -0.32
N GLN A 84 22.24 -0.19 -0.22
CA GLN A 84 22.21 1.27 -0.03
C GLN A 84 21.58 1.98 -1.23
N GLU A 85 22.01 1.65 -2.44
CA GLU A 85 21.46 2.20 -3.69
C GLU A 85 19.96 1.92 -3.81
N PHE A 86 19.54 0.68 -3.57
CA PHE A 86 18.14 0.29 -3.67
C PHE A 86 17.27 0.99 -2.61
N LYS A 87 17.73 1.05 -1.35
CA LYS A 87 17.02 1.79 -0.31
C LYS A 87 16.92 3.28 -0.65
N LEU A 88 17.96 3.90 -1.21
CA LEU A 88 17.90 5.30 -1.65
C LEU A 88 16.86 5.52 -2.77
N LEU A 89 16.71 4.58 -3.71
CA LEU A 89 15.63 4.64 -4.71
C LEU A 89 14.23 4.56 -4.07
N VAL A 90 14.04 3.71 -3.06
CA VAL A 90 12.78 3.61 -2.31
C VAL A 90 12.50 4.90 -1.52
N ALA A 91 13.52 5.47 -0.89
CA ALA A 91 13.44 6.75 -0.20
C ALA A 91 13.07 7.89 -1.16
N GLU A 92 13.71 7.94 -2.32
CA GLU A 92 13.38 8.95 -3.34
C GLU A 92 11.93 8.80 -3.80
N LEU A 93 11.48 7.57 -4.12
CA LEU A 93 10.07 7.34 -4.47
C LEU A 93 9.12 7.84 -3.39
N HIS A 94 9.40 7.53 -2.12
CA HIS A 94 8.61 8.05 -1.00
C HIS A 94 8.59 9.58 -0.98
N SER A 95 9.75 10.24 -1.02
CA SER A 95 9.84 11.70 -1.01
C SER A 95 9.07 12.34 -2.17
N ARG A 96 9.10 11.76 -3.37
CA ARG A 96 8.35 12.28 -4.53
C ARG A 96 6.84 12.18 -4.33
N LEU A 97 6.35 11.06 -3.79
CA LEU A 97 4.93 10.83 -3.50
C LEU A 97 4.40 11.68 -2.33
N GLU A 98 5.27 12.06 -1.40
CA GLU A 98 4.92 13.02 -0.32
C GLU A 98 4.97 14.47 -0.81
N ALA A 99 5.88 14.80 -1.74
CA ALA A 99 5.97 16.14 -2.31
C ALA A 99 4.82 16.46 -3.26
N TYR A 100 4.30 15.45 -3.97
CA TYR A 100 3.18 15.60 -4.89
C TYR A 100 2.15 14.48 -4.71
N ARG A 101 0.92 14.87 -4.33
CA ARG A 101 -0.18 13.95 -4.06
C ARG A 101 -0.76 13.41 -5.36
N ILE A 102 -0.32 12.23 -5.76
CA ILE A 102 -0.97 11.45 -6.83
C ILE A 102 -2.19 10.74 -6.25
N GLU A 103 -3.36 11.03 -6.79
CA GLU A 103 -4.62 10.43 -6.37
C GLU A 103 -5.10 9.40 -7.37
N VAL A 104 -5.66 8.31 -6.85
CA VAL A 104 -6.28 7.22 -7.63
C VAL A 104 -7.68 6.97 -7.11
N PHE A 105 -8.60 6.64 -8.01
CA PHE A 105 -9.95 6.28 -7.64
C PHE A 105 -10.03 4.76 -7.46
N GLU A 106 -10.09 4.32 -6.21
CA GLU A 106 -10.17 2.90 -5.87
C GLU A 106 -11.31 2.67 -4.87
N ASP A 107 -12.17 1.70 -5.16
CA ASP A 107 -13.34 1.33 -4.34
C ASP A 107 -14.24 2.53 -3.99
N GLU A 108 -14.58 3.34 -5.00
CA GLU A 108 -15.43 4.55 -4.88
C GLU A 108 -14.84 5.66 -3.99
N ARG A 109 -13.54 5.59 -3.67
CA ARG A 109 -12.84 6.59 -2.85
C ARG A 109 -11.57 7.07 -3.54
N LEU A 110 -11.32 8.36 -3.36
CA LEU A 110 -10.08 9.00 -3.77
C LEU A 110 -9.00 8.66 -2.74
N ASN A 111 -7.97 7.94 -3.16
CA ASN A 111 -6.86 7.53 -2.31
C ASN A 111 -5.56 8.13 -2.83
N GLN A 112 -4.70 8.60 -1.93
CA GLN A 112 -3.34 9.00 -2.28
C GLN A 112 -2.46 7.76 -2.41
N ILE A 113 -1.64 7.72 -3.46
CA ILE A 113 -0.55 6.75 -3.55
C ILE A 113 0.56 7.20 -2.58
N SER A 114 0.76 6.45 -1.50
CA SER A 114 1.82 6.72 -0.52
C SER A 114 2.20 5.45 0.25
N PHE A 115 3.44 5.39 0.73
CA PHE A 115 3.89 4.37 1.70
C PHE A 115 3.24 4.52 3.09
N ARG A 116 2.55 5.63 3.36
CA ARG A 116 1.79 5.85 4.60
C ARG A 116 0.40 5.24 4.59
N SER A 117 -0.08 4.81 3.43
CA SER A 117 -1.45 4.35 3.23
C SER A 117 -1.51 3.19 2.24
N VAL A 118 -0.83 2.08 2.54
CA VAL A 118 -0.73 0.92 1.66
C VAL A 118 -1.60 -0.23 2.14
N CYS A 119 -2.34 -0.87 1.23
CA CYS A 119 -3.12 -2.07 1.53
C CYS A 119 -2.27 -3.34 1.36
N LEU A 120 -1.58 -3.76 2.43
CA LEU A 120 -0.74 -4.97 2.40
C LEU A 120 -1.56 -6.26 2.49
N ASN A 121 -2.58 -6.28 3.34
CA ASN A 121 -3.39 -7.45 3.62
C ASN A 121 -4.74 -7.36 2.90
N ARG A 122 -5.33 -8.52 2.61
CA ARG A 122 -6.75 -8.58 2.24
C ARG A 122 -7.59 -8.41 3.50
N GLY A 123 -8.78 -7.84 3.36
CA GLY A 123 -9.80 -7.93 4.40
C GLY A 123 -10.07 -9.37 4.83
N VAL A 124 -10.62 -9.55 6.02
CA VAL A 124 -10.97 -10.86 6.56
C VAL A 124 -12.15 -11.48 5.81
N ASN A 125 -12.23 -12.81 5.81
CA ASN A 125 -13.41 -13.51 5.30
C ASN A 125 -14.61 -13.22 6.20
N LEU A 126 -15.75 -12.86 5.61
CA LEU A 126 -17.00 -12.64 6.35
C LEU A 126 -17.91 -13.88 6.25
N PRO A 127 -18.77 -14.15 7.25
CA PRO A 127 -19.04 -13.34 8.44
C PRO A 127 -17.94 -13.46 9.51
N GLN A 128 -17.79 -12.41 10.31
CA GLN A 128 -16.98 -12.43 11.52
C GLN A 128 -17.88 -12.32 12.74
N THR A 129 -17.67 -13.20 13.72
CA THR A 129 -18.49 -13.28 14.92
C THR A 129 -17.62 -13.34 16.16
N ARG A 130 -17.99 -12.58 17.19
CA ARG A 130 -17.29 -12.56 18.47
C ARG A 130 -18.29 -12.65 19.62
N PRO A 131 -18.25 -13.68 20.47
CA PRO A 131 -19.00 -13.68 21.73
C PRO A 131 -18.25 -12.88 22.80
N TYR A 132 -18.96 -12.04 23.54
CA TYR A 132 -18.43 -11.34 24.71
C TYR A 132 -19.54 -10.95 25.69
N ASN A 133 -19.38 -11.31 26.97
CA ASN A 133 -20.28 -10.97 28.07
C ASN A 133 -21.78 -11.18 27.76
N ARG A 134 -22.18 -12.41 27.44
CA ARG A 134 -23.57 -12.81 27.07
C ARG A 134 -24.14 -12.11 25.83
N HIS A 135 -23.30 -11.46 25.04
CA HIS A 135 -23.67 -10.90 23.74
C HIS A 135 -22.82 -11.52 22.65
N VAL A 136 -23.37 -11.56 21.44
CA VAL A 136 -22.73 -12.01 20.21
C VAL A 136 -22.74 -10.83 19.25
N TYR A 137 -21.55 -10.47 18.78
CA TYR A 137 -21.31 -9.39 17.83
C TYR A 137 -21.01 -10.02 16.49
N THR A 138 -21.69 -9.58 15.45
CA THR A 138 -21.57 -10.18 14.11
C THR A 138 -21.42 -9.08 13.08
N VAL A 139 -20.43 -9.21 12.20
CA VAL A 139 -20.29 -8.37 10.99
C VAL A 139 -20.34 -9.29 9.78
N THR A 140 -21.23 -8.98 8.84
CA THR A 140 -21.42 -9.76 7.62
C THR A 140 -21.42 -8.86 6.40
N LYS A 141 -21.12 -9.43 5.24
CA LYS A 141 -21.38 -8.81 3.94
C LYS A 141 -22.11 -9.82 3.06
N ALA A 142 -23.34 -9.52 2.69
CA ALA A 142 -24.17 -10.38 1.86
C ALA A 142 -24.81 -9.54 0.75
N HIS A 143 -24.78 -10.03 -0.49
CA HIS A 143 -25.35 -9.34 -1.65
C HIS A 143 -24.86 -7.88 -1.82
N GLY A 144 -23.61 -7.60 -1.46
CA GLY A 144 -23.02 -6.25 -1.51
C GLY A 144 -23.22 -5.42 -0.25
N GLN A 145 -24.23 -5.72 0.56
CA GLN A 145 -24.61 -4.94 1.74
C GLN A 145 -23.86 -5.43 2.99
N TRP A 146 -23.32 -4.48 3.76
CA TRP A 146 -22.71 -4.71 5.07
C TRP A 146 -23.79 -4.74 6.14
N SER A 147 -23.68 -5.67 7.09
CA SER A 147 -24.55 -5.75 8.25
C SER A 147 -23.75 -5.90 9.53
N SER A 148 -24.06 -5.09 10.54
CA SER A 148 -23.50 -5.16 11.88
C SER A 148 -24.61 -5.47 12.87
N GLU A 149 -24.49 -6.56 13.63
CA GLU A 149 -25.50 -7.00 14.59
C GLU A 149 -24.90 -7.22 15.98
N VAL A 150 -25.64 -6.82 17.01
CA VAL A 150 -25.40 -7.22 18.41
C VAL A 150 -26.63 -7.94 18.93
N ARG A 151 -26.45 -9.19 19.34
CA ARG A 151 -27.52 -10.03 19.89
C ARG A 151 -27.14 -10.50 21.29
N ARG A 152 -28.11 -10.71 22.18
CA ARG A 152 -27.89 -11.48 23.40
C ARG A 152 -27.80 -12.97 23.09
N ASP A 153 -27.14 -13.71 23.98
CA ASP A 153 -27.09 -15.18 23.95
C ASP A 153 -28.48 -15.83 23.90
N ASN A 154 -29.49 -15.21 24.50
CA ASN A 154 -30.89 -15.63 24.48
C ASN A 154 -31.63 -15.35 23.15
N GLY A 155 -30.96 -14.79 22.14
CA GLY A 155 -31.55 -14.52 20.83
C GLY A 155 -32.08 -13.09 20.64
N GLN A 156 -32.18 -12.27 21.69
CA GLN A 156 -32.72 -10.91 21.59
C GLN A 156 -31.74 -9.97 20.86
N VAL A 157 -32.20 -9.37 19.76
CA VAL A 157 -31.43 -8.37 18.99
C VAL A 157 -31.41 -7.05 19.75
N ARG A 158 -30.22 -6.48 19.93
CA ARG A 158 -30.01 -5.17 20.56
C ARG A 158 -29.70 -4.08 19.56
N PHE A 159 -29.01 -4.44 18.49
CA PHE A 159 -28.59 -3.51 17.46
C PHE A 159 -28.48 -4.25 16.14
N VAL A 160 -28.94 -3.60 15.07
CA VAL A 160 -28.70 -4.01 13.70
C VAL A 160 -28.53 -2.75 12.86
N LEU A 161 -27.49 -2.72 12.05
CA LEU A 161 -27.26 -1.66 11.07
C LEU A 161 -26.86 -2.28 9.74
N GLN A 162 -27.51 -1.82 8.67
CA GLN A 162 -27.12 -2.15 7.31
C GLN A 162 -26.52 -0.93 6.62
N GLN A 163 -25.46 -1.15 5.85
CA GLN A 163 -24.77 -0.12 5.07
C GLN A 163 -24.45 -0.65 3.68
N ASP A 164 -24.51 0.21 2.67
CA ASP A 164 -24.14 -0.18 1.30
C ASP A 164 -22.64 -0.41 1.16
N ASN A 165 -21.85 0.39 1.88
CA ASN A 165 -20.39 0.37 1.86
C ASN A 165 -19.81 0.21 3.28
N TYR A 166 -18.55 -0.22 3.36
CA TYR A 166 -17.83 -0.23 4.63
C TYR A 166 -17.60 1.22 5.09
N ASP A 167 -18.26 1.59 6.19
CA ASP A 167 -18.20 2.95 6.74
C ASP A 167 -18.22 2.90 8.26
N LEU A 168 -17.01 3.01 8.83
CA LEU A 168 -16.81 3.04 10.27
C LEU A 168 -17.46 4.29 10.90
N GLN A 169 -17.41 5.43 10.23
CA GLN A 169 -17.94 6.68 10.78
C GLN A 169 -19.46 6.61 10.85
N GLY A 170 -20.11 6.18 9.76
CA GLY A 170 -21.54 5.93 9.74
C GLY A 170 -22.01 4.90 10.78
N LEU A 171 -21.19 3.90 11.11
CA LEU A 171 -21.49 2.96 12.20
C LEU A 171 -21.46 3.65 13.58
N ILE A 172 -20.38 4.37 13.90
CA ILE A 172 -20.19 4.95 15.25
C ILE A 172 -21.06 6.18 15.51
N GLU A 173 -21.46 6.90 14.46
CA GLU A 173 -22.37 8.05 14.53
C GLU A 173 -23.84 7.64 14.47
N HIS A 174 -24.15 6.36 14.20
CA HIS A 174 -25.52 5.88 14.11
C HIS A 174 -26.26 6.04 15.45
N HIS A 175 -27.47 6.61 15.41
CA HIS A 175 -28.28 6.89 16.60
C HIS A 175 -28.41 5.67 17.53
N ASP A 176 -28.73 4.49 16.99
CA ASP A 176 -28.91 3.28 17.80
C ASP A 176 -27.59 2.67 18.27
N PHE A 177 -26.47 2.96 17.60
CA PHE A 177 -25.16 2.55 18.10
C PHE A 177 -24.83 3.30 19.40
N ILE A 178 -25.13 4.60 19.42
CA ILE A 178 -24.90 5.47 20.57
C ILE A 178 -25.88 5.15 21.71
N ASN A 179 -27.17 4.99 21.40
CA ASN A 179 -28.23 4.95 22.42
C ASN A 179 -28.62 3.53 22.88
N SER A 180 -28.43 2.50 22.05
CA SER A 180 -28.88 1.13 22.36
C SER A 180 -27.76 0.23 22.90
N LEU A 181 -26.49 0.62 22.71
CA LEU A 181 -25.31 -0.13 23.15
C LEU A 181 -24.62 0.58 24.32
N SER A 182 -24.14 -0.20 25.29
CA SER A 182 -23.25 0.33 26.33
C SER A 182 -21.86 0.66 25.76
N PRO A 183 -21.03 1.49 26.43
CA PRO A 183 -19.69 1.81 25.94
C PRO A 183 -18.82 0.58 25.64
N VAL A 184 -18.93 -0.46 26.49
CA VAL A 184 -18.23 -1.73 26.26
C VAL A 184 -18.73 -2.45 25.00
N GLN A 185 -20.05 -2.44 24.76
CA GLN A 185 -20.64 -3.02 23.56
C GLN A 185 -20.24 -2.25 22.30
N GLN A 186 -20.23 -0.91 22.38
CA GLN A 186 -19.76 -0.03 21.31
C GLN A 186 -18.30 -0.35 20.97
N ASP A 187 -17.42 -0.45 21.97
CA ASP A 187 -16.01 -0.77 21.76
C ASP A 187 -15.82 -2.16 21.13
N GLN A 188 -16.55 -3.19 21.58
CA GLN A 188 -16.46 -4.52 20.99
C GLN A 188 -16.93 -4.55 19.54
N LEU A 189 -18.07 -3.93 19.23
CA LEU A 189 -18.58 -3.88 17.86
C LEU A 189 -17.66 -3.05 16.96
N ARG A 190 -17.21 -1.88 17.43
CA ARG A 190 -16.28 -1.01 16.69
C ARG A 190 -14.99 -1.75 16.36
N ASN A 191 -14.39 -2.43 17.33
CA ASN A 191 -13.16 -3.19 17.11
C ASN A 191 -13.36 -4.35 16.14
N LEU A 192 -14.48 -5.10 16.26
CA LEU A 192 -14.81 -6.17 15.32
C LEU A 192 -15.02 -5.62 13.90
N TYR A 193 -15.75 -4.51 13.77
CA TYR A 193 -16.00 -3.87 12.49
C TYR A 193 -14.70 -3.35 11.85
N GLN A 194 -13.82 -2.71 12.63
CA GLN A 194 -12.49 -2.29 12.18
C GLN A 194 -11.64 -3.46 11.66
N GLN A 195 -11.69 -4.62 12.31
CA GLN A 195 -11.02 -5.84 11.83
C GLN A 195 -11.64 -6.36 10.52
N CYS A 196 -12.91 -6.05 10.28
CA CYS A 196 -13.62 -6.38 9.06
C CYS A 196 -13.35 -5.40 7.91
N ASN A 197 -12.49 -4.39 8.10
CA ASN A 197 -12.13 -3.47 7.03
C ASN A 197 -11.68 -4.25 5.78
N PRO A 198 -12.38 -4.11 4.63
CA PRO A 198 -12.02 -4.83 3.41
C PRO A 198 -10.64 -4.41 2.86
N ARG A 199 -10.18 -3.22 3.23
CA ARG A 199 -8.95 -2.59 2.76
C ARG A 199 -8.18 -1.95 3.94
N PRO A 200 -7.55 -2.75 4.80
CA PRO A 200 -6.75 -2.23 5.90
C PRO A 200 -5.49 -1.53 5.36
N LEU A 201 -5.42 -0.21 5.54
CA LEU A 201 -4.26 0.60 5.16
C LEU A 201 -3.21 0.55 6.28
N SER A 202 -1.95 0.40 5.89
CA SER A 202 -0.79 0.40 6.78
C SER A 202 0.11 1.59 6.45
N ASP A 203 0.64 2.24 7.49
CA ASP A 203 1.69 3.24 7.37
C ASP A 203 3.04 2.55 7.59
N LEU A 204 3.85 2.44 6.53
CA LEU A 204 5.15 1.77 6.59
C LEU A 204 6.25 2.64 7.22
N THR A 205 5.96 3.92 7.48
CA THR A 205 6.87 4.88 8.11
C THR A 205 6.59 5.06 9.60
N ALA A 206 5.46 4.56 10.09
CA ALA A 206 5.08 4.62 11.50
C ALA A 206 5.03 3.21 12.10
N GLY A 207 5.50 3.05 13.33
CA GLY A 207 5.46 1.77 14.02
C GLY A 207 6.53 1.59 15.08
N GLY A 208 6.53 0.41 15.70
CA GLY A 208 7.54 0.01 16.70
C GLY A 208 8.63 -0.92 16.15
N ASP A 209 8.57 -1.28 14.86
CA ASP A 209 9.53 -2.19 14.26
C ASP A 209 10.92 -1.56 14.12
N ARG A 210 11.94 -2.41 14.05
CA ARG A 210 13.31 -1.96 13.81
C ARG A 210 13.37 -1.28 12.43
N PRO A 211 13.89 -0.05 12.34
CA PRO A 211 13.81 0.70 11.11
C PRO A 211 14.67 0.11 9.99
N ILE A 212 14.11 0.15 8.78
CA ILE A 212 14.84 0.02 7.53
C ILE A 212 15.26 1.43 7.14
N GLN A 213 16.55 1.74 7.33
CA GLN A 213 17.08 3.08 7.07
C GLN A 213 17.38 3.27 5.58
N ALA A 214 16.79 4.29 4.98
CA ALA A 214 16.89 4.60 3.56
C ALA A 214 17.20 6.10 3.39
N GLY A 215 18.49 6.45 3.36
CA GLY A 215 18.92 7.87 3.44
C GLY A 215 18.44 8.50 4.75
N ASP A 216 17.70 9.61 4.64
CA ASP A 216 17.09 10.33 5.77
C ASP A 216 15.71 9.77 6.18
N ILE A 217 15.18 8.79 5.44
CA ILE A 217 13.87 8.18 5.70
C ILE A 217 14.05 6.88 6.48
N ALA A 218 13.24 6.68 7.52
CA ALA A 218 13.17 5.44 8.28
C ALA A 218 11.79 4.79 8.04
N PHE A 219 11.79 3.57 7.51
CA PHE A 219 10.58 2.76 7.43
C PHE A 219 10.50 1.85 8.66
N HIS A 220 9.44 2.03 9.45
CA HIS A 220 9.20 1.30 10.70
C HIS A 220 8.26 0.12 10.48
N CYS A 221 8.67 -0.78 9.58
CA CYS A 221 7.94 -2.00 9.23
C CYS A 221 8.92 -3.15 8.97
N GLN A 222 8.39 -4.36 8.80
CA GLN A 222 9.20 -5.50 8.36
C GLN A 222 9.65 -5.34 6.91
N ASP A 223 10.78 -5.96 6.55
CA ASP A 223 11.30 -5.95 5.17
C ASP A 223 10.30 -6.55 4.17
N THR A 224 9.55 -7.56 4.59
CA THR A 224 8.46 -8.15 3.80
C THR A 224 7.34 -7.16 3.53
N ASP A 225 7.01 -6.31 4.49
CA ASP A 225 5.94 -5.34 4.38
C ASP A 225 6.36 -4.18 3.48
N LEU A 226 7.60 -3.72 3.59
CA LEU A 226 8.16 -2.72 2.67
C LEU A 226 8.23 -3.25 1.24
N PHE A 227 8.66 -4.51 1.04
CA PHE A 227 8.67 -5.14 -0.28
C PHE A 227 7.27 -5.26 -0.88
N CYS A 228 6.30 -5.74 -0.11
CA CYS A 228 4.91 -5.82 -0.54
C CYS A 228 4.34 -4.44 -0.85
N GLY A 229 4.66 -3.45 -0.01
CA GLY A 229 4.21 -2.08 -0.18
C GLY A 229 4.78 -1.41 -1.43
N LEU A 230 6.06 -1.68 -1.74
CA LEU A 230 6.71 -1.23 -2.96
C LEU A 230 5.97 -1.72 -4.22
N ILE A 231 5.58 -3.00 -4.23
CA ILE A 231 4.82 -3.58 -5.35
C ILE A 231 3.45 -2.93 -5.50
N GLU A 232 2.73 -2.72 -4.39
CA GLU A 232 1.40 -2.07 -4.41
C GLU A 232 1.50 -0.60 -4.86
N VAL A 233 2.46 0.15 -4.33
CA VAL A 233 2.68 1.56 -4.71
C VAL A 233 2.94 1.68 -6.22
N ILE A 234 3.85 0.86 -6.76
CA ILE A 234 4.18 0.88 -8.19
C ILE A 234 2.97 0.43 -9.04
N TYR A 235 2.21 -0.55 -8.58
CA TYR A 235 1.00 -0.99 -9.25
C TYR A 235 -0.07 0.12 -9.31
N SER A 236 -0.32 0.81 -8.19
CA SER A 236 -1.22 1.96 -8.16
C SER A 236 -0.73 3.09 -9.07
N MET A 237 0.58 3.38 -9.12
CA MET A 237 1.12 4.38 -10.06
C MET A 237 0.84 4.01 -11.52
N ARG A 238 1.03 2.73 -11.87
CA ARG A 238 0.67 2.24 -13.20
C ARG A 238 -0.82 2.39 -13.48
N ASN A 239 -1.68 2.08 -12.52
CA ASN A 239 -3.12 2.23 -12.68
C ASN A 239 -3.51 3.69 -12.87
N ALA A 240 -2.94 4.61 -12.09
CA ALA A 240 -3.15 6.06 -12.23
C ALA A 240 -2.86 6.54 -13.66
N LEU A 241 -1.77 6.07 -14.26
CA LEU A 241 -1.42 6.36 -15.65
C LEU A 241 -2.42 5.78 -16.64
N LEU A 242 -2.72 4.48 -16.54
CA LEU A 242 -3.53 3.78 -17.55
C LEU A 242 -5.02 4.11 -17.47
N HIS A 243 -5.51 4.54 -16.31
CA HIS A 243 -6.87 5.02 -16.13
C HIS A 243 -7.03 6.52 -16.40
N GLY A 244 -5.94 7.22 -16.72
CA GLY A 244 -5.97 8.66 -17.03
C GLY A 244 -6.21 9.55 -15.80
N GLU A 245 -5.90 9.04 -14.60
CA GLU A 245 -6.07 9.75 -13.33
C GLU A 245 -4.88 10.67 -13.02
N LEU A 246 -3.72 10.39 -13.62
CA LEU A 246 -2.51 11.20 -13.45
C LEU A 246 -2.68 12.57 -14.12
N GLN A 247 -2.59 13.63 -13.33
CA GLN A 247 -2.50 14.99 -13.86
C GLN A 247 -1.13 15.20 -14.55
N PRO A 248 -1.08 15.86 -15.72
CA PRO A 248 0.14 16.05 -16.50
C PRO A 248 1.03 17.17 -15.94
N GLU A 249 1.48 17.00 -14.70
CA GLU A 249 2.35 17.93 -13.99
C GLU A 249 3.79 17.40 -13.88
N GLU A 250 4.77 18.29 -14.00
CA GLU A 250 6.19 17.94 -13.93
C GLU A 250 6.56 17.18 -12.64
N GLN A 251 5.97 17.59 -11.50
CA GLN A 251 6.20 16.94 -10.21
C GLN A 251 5.65 15.50 -10.20
N ALA A 252 4.51 15.27 -10.84
CA ALA A 252 3.92 13.95 -11.00
C ALA A 252 4.85 13.05 -11.84
N PHE A 253 5.42 13.57 -12.93
CA PHE A 253 6.32 12.84 -13.81
C PHE A 253 7.65 12.48 -13.14
N ARG A 254 8.17 13.37 -12.29
CA ARG A 254 9.39 13.11 -11.49
C ARG A 254 9.24 11.93 -10.53
N ALA A 255 8.03 11.57 -10.10
CA ALA A 255 7.80 10.38 -9.30
C ALA A 255 8.03 9.07 -10.07
N TYR A 256 7.90 9.10 -11.41
CA TYR A 256 8.04 7.90 -12.25
C TYR A 256 9.49 7.49 -12.50
N GLU A 257 10.47 8.38 -12.31
CA GLU A 257 11.89 8.01 -12.42
C GLU A 257 12.29 6.93 -11.40
N PRO A 258 12.15 7.14 -10.08
CA PRO A 258 12.52 6.11 -9.12
C PRO A 258 11.64 4.86 -9.27
N ALA A 259 10.34 5.00 -9.60
CA ALA A 259 9.47 3.87 -9.87
C ALA A 259 9.96 3.02 -11.07
N TYR A 260 10.38 3.66 -12.16
CA TYR A 260 10.98 3.00 -13.31
C TYR A 260 12.27 2.25 -12.92
N ARG A 261 13.18 2.91 -12.21
CA ARG A 261 14.46 2.32 -11.78
C ARG A 261 14.24 1.10 -10.87
N ILE A 262 13.25 1.15 -9.99
CA ILE A 262 12.85 0.02 -9.15
C ILE A 262 12.32 -1.14 -9.99
N VAL A 263 11.43 -0.89 -10.95
CA VAL A 263 10.92 -1.95 -11.84
C VAL A 263 12.05 -2.54 -12.70
N MET A 264 13.01 -1.73 -13.14
CA MET A 264 14.20 -2.23 -13.82
C MET A 264 15.03 -3.16 -12.92
N LYS A 265 15.19 -2.81 -11.64
CA LYS A 265 15.83 -3.72 -10.68
C LYS A 265 15.06 -5.03 -10.51
N PHE A 266 13.72 -5.02 -10.53
CA PHE A 266 12.94 -6.25 -10.55
C PHE A 266 13.20 -7.09 -11.81
N LEU A 267 13.31 -6.43 -12.97
CA LEU A 267 13.61 -7.11 -14.23
C LEU A 267 15.04 -7.68 -14.27
N ASP A 268 15.98 -7.06 -13.58
CA ASP A 268 17.35 -7.54 -13.50
C ASP A 268 17.46 -8.86 -12.72
N CYS A 269 16.56 -9.11 -11.78
CA CYS A 269 16.48 -10.36 -11.01
C CYS A 269 15.97 -11.56 -11.82
N VAL A 270 15.36 -11.35 -12.99
CA VAL A 270 14.69 -12.42 -13.76
C VAL A 270 15.43 -12.77 -15.04
N ARG A 271 16.72 -12.40 -15.10
CA ARG A 271 17.63 -12.65 -16.22
C ARG A 271 18.15 -14.09 -16.25
#